data_AF-A0A150GYM7-F1
#
_entry.id   AF-A0A150GYM7-F1
#
_cell.length_a   1.000
_cell.length_b   1.000
_cell.length_c   1.000
_cell.angle_alpha   90.00
_cell.angle_beta   90.00
_cell.angle_gamma   90.00
#
_symmetry.space_group_name_H-M   'P 1'
#
loop_
_entity.id
_entity.type
_entity.pdbx_description
1 polymer ?
#
loop_
_entity_poly.entity_id
_entity_poly.type
_entity_poly.pdbx_seq_one_letter_code
_entity_poly.pdbx_strand_id
1 'polypeptide(L)'
;MSAKRPRVAVEAPEPGQAALPAVCYLPSMLADNPREVSTSTGAAAGTAAKRLKYSLHARTRDAGHPTQLVHASTGEIDYVGRSDGDENAGVQPCVYALAVYTPASPSQPGAAGKLRLVSVAGQRPFRLDTRLPGLVYAPTGAGAEEDVAAREAKRLAAKRLVDEFGSTRRRRQLTAREAGQVAPDKISGGGAVQEMLGGVAARGQGEGLTREEMERRAFSTRTVPPHDPSATTAAAAYPLSLLLGAGAGGAGGGDHVGDLGAHTGQLYRLLESEEEMATAREKELLAPYVLDRLSALRALKSSTDPAAASRAKQRTRYLALLGLLLRVQSKPKLRSADGDALSKDLRCRQEGLRGLLLDRFYTHISDPLLGERYERTDAQKALLLSYILAVAVVAEEGYLSPEEFNSLRTALKMDAAKLCLALQQIGCTTKAVKLKVPDANDVVTEVPSFSASLLRPDPKGTRMLAECFPAIKLARGKGKGR
;
A
#
# COMPACT_ATOMS: atom_id res chain seq x y z
N MET A 1 -15.97 49.20 -14.58
CA MET A 1 -15.41 48.73 -15.87
C MET A 1 -14.46 47.58 -15.60
N SER A 2 -14.82 46.35 -15.99
CA SER A 2 -13.99 45.17 -15.75
C SER A 2 -12.82 45.18 -16.75
N ALA A 3 -11.59 45.33 -16.25
CA ALA A 3 -10.39 45.24 -17.06
C ALA A 3 -10.32 43.84 -17.68
N LYS A 4 -10.56 43.74 -19.00
CA LYS A 4 -10.44 42.48 -19.74
C LYS A 4 -8.99 42.01 -19.59
N ARG A 5 -8.81 40.86 -18.91
CA ARG A 5 -7.49 40.25 -18.72
C ARG A 5 -6.85 40.00 -20.09
N PRO A 6 -5.58 40.39 -20.30
CA PRO A 6 -4.90 40.14 -21.56
C PRO A 6 -4.85 38.63 -21.83
N ARG A 7 -5.29 38.23 -23.02
CA ARG A 7 -5.21 36.83 -23.47
C ARG A 7 -3.77 36.55 -23.88
N VAL A 8 -3.20 35.45 -23.38
CA VAL A 8 -1.87 34.95 -23.77
C VAL A 8 -2.07 33.68 -24.58
N ALA A 9 -1.51 33.63 -25.78
CA ALA A 9 -1.49 32.43 -26.59
C ALA A 9 -0.31 31.56 -26.14
N VAL A 10 -0.57 30.30 -25.76
CA VAL A 10 0.45 29.33 -25.36
C VAL A 10 0.73 28.40 -26.53
N GLU A 11 1.98 28.35 -26.98
CA GLU A 11 2.42 27.44 -28.03
C GLU A 11 3.02 26.17 -27.41
N ALA A 12 2.54 25.02 -27.87
CA ALA A 12 3.11 23.73 -27.49
C ALA A 12 4.52 23.57 -28.07
N PRO A 13 5.44 22.91 -27.35
CA PRO A 13 6.78 22.63 -27.86
C PRO A 13 6.71 21.74 -29.12
N GLU A 14 7.49 22.08 -30.14
CA GLU A 14 7.68 21.21 -31.29
C GLU A 14 8.46 19.95 -30.88
N PRO A 15 8.02 18.74 -31.29
CA PRO A 15 8.71 17.51 -30.95
C PRO A 15 10.12 17.50 -31.54
N GLY A 16 11.13 17.30 -30.69
CA GLY A 16 12.54 17.30 -31.08
C GLY A 16 13.29 18.61 -30.81
N GLN A 17 12.59 19.68 -30.41
CA GLN A 17 13.24 20.92 -30.00
C GLN A 17 13.46 20.95 -28.48
N ALA A 18 14.68 20.62 -28.06
CA ALA A 18 15.13 20.78 -26.67
C ALA A 18 15.98 22.05 -26.54
N ALA A 19 15.70 22.85 -25.51
CA ALA A 19 16.57 23.94 -25.09
C ALA A 19 17.89 23.36 -24.55
N LEU A 20 18.95 24.17 -24.60
CA LEU A 20 20.23 23.81 -23.97
C LEU A 20 20.03 23.44 -22.48
N PRO A 21 20.87 22.53 -21.94
CA PRO A 21 20.74 22.09 -20.55
C PRO A 21 20.80 23.29 -19.59
N ALA A 22 19.86 23.35 -18.66
CA ALA A 22 19.85 24.36 -17.61
C ALA A 22 20.86 23.95 -16.52
N VAL A 23 21.74 24.86 -16.14
CA VAL A 23 22.82 24.60 -15.20
C VAL A 23 22.62 25.46 -13.96
N CYS A 24 22.65 24.85 -12.78
CA CYS A 24 22.55 25.53 -11.49
C CYS A 24 23.92 25.61 -10.83
N TYR A 25 24.30 26.83 -10.42
CA TYR A 25 25.55 27.16 -9.74
C TYR A 25 25.28 27.84 -8.40
N LEU A 26 26.28 27.84 -7.51
CA LEU A 26 26.27 28.67 -6.31
C LEU A 26 26.26 30.17 -6.73
N PRO A 27 25.36 31.01 -6.17
CA PRO A 27 25.17 32.39 -6.62
C PRO A 27 26.41 33.29 -6.57
N SER A 28 27.42 32.93 -5.79
CA SER A 28 28.62 33.75 -5.54
C SER A 28 29.63 33.76 -6.71
N MET A 29 29.52 32.87 -7.69
CA MET A 29 30.51 32.73 -8.77
C MET A 29 30.33 33.71 -9.94
N LEU A 30 29.19 34.41 -9.99
CA LEU A 30 28.83 35.33 -11.08
C LEU A 30 28.77 36.80 -10.66
N ALA A 31 28.93 37.09 -9.37
CA ALA A 31 28.90 38.46 -8.86
C ALA A 31 30.04 39.33 -9.45
N ASP A 32 31.16 38.71 -9.80
CA ASP A 32 32.34 39.40 -10.35
C ASP A 32 32.44 39.30 -11.89
N ASN A 33 31.34 39.04 -12.59
CA ASN A 33 31.27 39.23 -14.04
C ASN A 33 30.59 40.59 -14.32
N PRO A 34 31.31 41.72 -14.31
CA PRO A 34 30.75 42.97 -14.76
C PRO A 34 30.46 42.82 -16.25
N ARG A 35 29.17 42.73 -16.61
CA ARG A 35 28.71 43.20 -17.91
C ARG A 35 28.84 44.72 -17.90
N GLU A 36 30.07 45.21 -18.05
CA GLU A 36 30.27 46.58 -18.49
C GLU A 36 29.82 46.67 -19.94
N VAL A 37 28.68 47.33 -20.13
CA VAL A 37 28.38 48.02 -21.37
C VAL A 37 29.24 49.28 -21.35
N SER A 38 30.50 49.16 -21.76
CA SER A 38 31.42 50.30 -21.90
C SER A 38 31.35 50.85 -23.32
N THR A 39 30.46 51.84 -23.51
CA THR A 39 30.77 52.96 -24.41
C THR A 39 31.72 53.90 -23.68
N SER A 40 33.02 53.64 -23.74
CA SER A 40 34.04 54.70 -23.67
C SER A 40 35.43 54.15 -23.99
N THR A 41 36.11 54.92 -24.83
CA THR A 41 37.52 54.83 -25.23
C THR A 41 38.46 55.12 -24.06
N GLY A 42 39.46 54.26 -23.84
CA GLY A 42 40.72 54.66 -23.20
C GLY A 42 41.32 53.70 -22.17
N ALA A 43 42.47 53.12 -22.55
CA ALA A 43 43.59 52.67 -21.70
C ALA A 43 43.46 51.40 -20.82
N ALA A 44 44.08 50.32 -21.34
CA ALA A 44 44.98 49.35 -20.70
C ALA A 44 44.54 48.55 -19.44
N ALA A 45 44.16 47.30 -19.74
CA ALA A 45 44.61 46.05 -19.09
C ALA A 45 44.25 45.78 -17.62
N GLY A 46 42.98 45.38 -17.42
CA GLY A 46 42.57 44.41 -16.40
C GLY A 46 42.04 43.15 -17.10
N THR A 47 42.56 41.99 -16.72
CA THR A 47 42.33 40.65 -17.31
C THR A 47 40.87 40.37 -17.71
N ALA A 48 40.67 40.06 -18.99
CA ALA A 48 39.40 39.57 -19.52
C ALA A 48 38.89 38.38 -18.68
N ALA A 49 37.74 38.55 -18.03
CA ALA A 49 37.05 37.46 -17.35
C ALA A 49 36.85 36.32 -18.37
N LYS A 50 37.59 35.22 -18.19
CA LYS A 50 37.52 34.06 -19.10
C LYS A 50 36.08 33.54 -19.06
N ARG A 51 35.34 33.73 -20.16
CA ARG A 51 34.02 33.14 -20.33
C ARG A 51 34.14 31.62 -20.17
N LEU A 52 33.51 31.09 -19.12
CA LEU A 52 33.36 29.65 -18.91
C LEU A 52 32.68 29.02 -20.14
N LYS A 53 33.37 28.07 -20.77
CA LYS A 53 32.80 27.26 -21.87
C LYS A 53 32.30 25.95 -21.29
N TYR A 54 31.04 25.64 -21.54
CA TYR A 54 30.41 24.39 -21.14
C TYR A 54 30.48 23.39 -22.29
N SER A 55 31.07 22.24 -22.02
CA SER A 55 31.06 21.05 -22.87
C SER A 55 29.98 20.09 -22.38
N LEU A 56 29.12 19.65 -23.30
CA LEU A 56 28.08 18.68 -23.03
C LEU A 56 28.47 17.35 -23.66
N HIS A 57 28.52 16.30 -22.85
CA HIS A 57 28.78 14.94 -23.26
C HIS A 57 27.53 14.11 -23.03
N ALA A 58 27.10 13.33 -24.01
CA ALA A 58 25.95 12.45 -23.89
C ALA A 58 26.37 11.02 -24.19
N ARG A 59 25.92 10.07 -23.37
CA ARG A 59 26.08 8.64 -23.60
C ARG A 59 24.72 7.96 -23.60
N THR A 60 24.35 7.41 -24.74
CA THR A 60 23.19 6.53 -24.88
C THR A 60 23.57 5.14 -24.34
N ARG A 61 22.77 4.58 -23.43
CA ARG A 61 22.87 3.17 -23.03
C ARG A 61 21.76 2.40 -23.74
N ASP A 62 22.06 1.20 -24.23
CA ASP A 62 21.20 0.39 -25.11
C ASP A 62 19.82 0.02 -24.52
N ALA A 63 19.55 0.32 -23.25
CA ALA A 63 18.28 0.03 -22.58
C ALA A 63 17.83 1.10 -21.55
N GLY A 64 18.34 2.33 -21.60
CA GLY A 64 18.06 3.34 -20.56
C GLY A 64 17.97 4.79 -21.05
N HIS A 65 17.50 5.68 -20.17
CA HIS A 65 17.52 7.12 -20.42
C HIS A 65 18.96 7.60 -20.70
N PRO A 66 19.19 8.47 -21.70
CA PRO A 66 20.52 8.94 -22.03
C PRO A 66 21.13 9.69 -20.84
N THR A 67 22.32 9.27 -20.41
CA THR A 67 23.08 9.97 -19.37
C THR A 67 23.82 11.12 -20.02
N GLN A 68 23.61 12.32 -19.51
CA GLN A 68 24.30 13.53 -19.95
C GLN A 68 25.25 14.02 -18.86
N LEU A 69 26.39 14.55 -19.27
CA LEU A 69 27.42 15.11 -18.42
C LEU A 69 27.80 16.50 -18.94
N VAL A 70 27.76 17.49 -18.06
CA VAL A 70 28.19 18.86 -18.34
C VAL A 70 29.53 19.07 -17.67
N HIS A 71 30.49 19.60 -18.42
CA HIS A 71 31.81 19.94 -17.92
C HIS A 71 32.21 21.34 -18.36
N ALA A 72 32.72 22.15 -17.44
CA ALA A 72 33.39 23.41 -17.72
C ALA A 72 34.67 23.50 -16.90
N SER A 73 35.71 24.16 -17.42
CA SER A 73 36.98 24.31 -16.69
C SER A 73 37.46 25.76 -16.76
N THR A 74 37.95 26.28 -15.64
CA THR A 74 38.70 27.55 -15.59
C THR A 74 40.21 27.34 -15.67
N GLY A 75 40.67 26.09 -15.75
CA GLY A 75 42.08 25.69 -15.66
C GLY A 75 42.51 25.32 -14.24
N GLU A 76 42.00 26.05 -13.24
CA GLU A 76 42.26 25.77 -11.82
C GLU A 76 41.12 25.01 -11.14
N ILE A 77 39.90 25.14 -11.67
CA ILE A 77 38.69 24.49 -11.13
C ILE A 77 37.91 23.90 -12.29
N ASP A 78 37.58 22.62 -12.16
CA ASP A 78 36.66 21.91 -13.03
C ASP A 78 35.27 21.88 -12.40
N TYR A 79 34.27 22.15 -13.22
CA TYR A 79 32.85 22.10 -12.86
C TYR A 79 32.23 20.93 -13.60
N VAL A 80 31.74 19.95 -12.87
CA VAL A 80 31.19 18.72 -13.44
C VAL A 80 29.78 18.51 -12.92
N GLY A 81 28.83 18.29 -13.82
CA GLY A 81 27.45 17.92 -13.47
C GLY A 81 26.95 16.75 -14.29
N ARG A 82 25.98 16.03 -13.73
CA ARG A 82 25.39 14.85 -14.36
C ARG A 82 23.86 14.90 -14.32
N SER A 83 23.21 14.33 -15.33
CA SER A 83 21.75 14.26 -15.38
C SER A 83 21.15 13.18 -14.49
N ASP A 84 21.95 12.16 -14.12
CA ASP A 84 21.53 10.96 -13.38
C ASP A 84 21.83 11.02 -11.87
N GLY A 85 22.20 12.18 -11.32
CA GLY A 85 22.49 12.32 -9.90
C GLY A 85 21.28 12.03 -8.99
N ASP A 86 21.53 11.53 -7.78
CA ASP A 86 20.49 11.22 -6.78
C ASP A 86 19.61 12.43 -6.43
N GLU A 87 20.15 13.64 -6.57
CA GLU A 87 19.40 14.88 -6.36
C GLU A 87 18.27 15.07 -7.39
N ASN A 88 18.46 14.48 -8.57
CA ASN A 88 17.43 14.41 -9.58
C ASN A 88 16.43 13.27 -9.25
N ALA A 89 16.83 12.21 -8.55
CA ALA A 89 15.97 11.09 -8.14
C ALA A 89 15.02 11.42 -6.98
N GLY A 90 14.38 12.60 -7.01
CA GLY A 90 13.33 12.98 -6.07
C GLY A 90 12.15 12.00 -6.05
N VAL A 91 11.31 12.12 -5.02
CA VAL A 91 10.14 11.23 -4.75
C VAL A 91 9.17 11.14 -5.95
N GLN A 92 9.18 12.15 -6.83
CA GLN A 92 8.45 12.13 -8.10
C GLN A 92 9.35 12.60 -9.26
N PRO A 93 9.23 11.99 -10.45
CA PRO A 93 9.96 12.44 -11.64
C PRO A 93 9.46 13.83 -12.07
N CYS A 94 10.31 14.85 -11.93
CA CYS A 94 10.04 16.21 -12.39
C CYS A 94 10.59 16.43 -13.81
N VAL A 95 9.84 17.14 -14.65
CA VAL A 95 10.25 17.58 -15.99
C VAL A 95 10.27 19.10 -16.04
N TYR A 96 11.37 19.68 -16.50
CA TYR A 96 11.56 21.12 -16.58
C TYR A 96 11.41 21.64 -18.01
N ALA A 97 10.78 22.80 -18.15
CA ALA A 97 10.64 23.53 -19.41
C ALA A 97 11.04 25.00 -19.21
N LEU A 98 11.66 25.57 -20.23
CA LEU A 98 11.98 27.00 -20.31
C LEU A 98 10.85 27.71 -21.06
N ALA A 99 10.35 28.78 -20.46
CA ALA A 99 9.28 29.59 -21.04
C ALA A 99 9.85 30.91 -21.56
N VAL A 100 9.66 31.18 -22.86
CA VAL A 100 10.00 32.47 -23.48
C VAL A 100 8.69 33.21 -23.75
N TYR A 101 8.48 34.31 -23.03
CA TYR A 101 7.32 35.17 -23.22
C TYR A 101 7.69 36.35 -24.12
N THR A 102 7.01 36.46 -25.25
CA THR A 102 7.07 37.62 -26.14
C THR A 102 5.84 38.48 -25.86
N PRO A 103 6.00 39.67 -25.24
CA PRO A 103 4.88 40.57 -25.00
C PRO A 103 4.27 41.02 -26.33
N ALA A 104 2.98 41.37 -26.31
CA ALA A 104 2.31 41.92 -27.47
C ALA A 104 3.04 43.19 -27.95
N SER A 105 3.35 43.25 -29.26
CA SER A 105 3.98 44.45 -29.81
C SER A 105 3.03 45.64 -29.69
N PRO A 106 3.47 46.79 -29.17
CA PRO A 106 2.63 47.98 -29.05
C PRO A 106 2.17 48.52 -30.41
N SER A 107 2.82 48.11 -31.51
CA SER A 107 2.47 48.50 -32.88
C SER A 107 1.28 47.74 -33.49
N GLN A 108 0.78 46.67 -32.85
CA GLN A 108 -0.39 45.91 -33.33
C GLN A 108 -1.46 45.82 -32.23
N PRO A 109 -2.42 46.76 -32.17
CA PRO A 109 -3.50 46.73 -31.20
C PRO A 109 -4.39 45.50 -31.42
N GLY A 110 -4.38 44.56 -30.47
CA GLY A 110 -5.17 43.33 -30.49
C GLY A 110 -4.35 42.04 -30.62
N ALA A 111 -3.04 42.11 -30.85
CA ALA A 111 -2.17 40.92 -30.81
C ALA A 111 -2.07 40.38 -29.37
N ALA A 112 -2.35 39.10 -29.18
CA ALA A 112 -2.11 38.41 -27.91
C ALA A 112 -0.61 38.24 -27.69
N GLY A 113 -0.15 38.37 -26.44
CA GLY A 113 1.22 37.99 -26.08
C GLY A 113 1.43 36.50 -26.34
N LYS A 114 2.66 36.11 -26.74
CA LYS A 114 2.99 34.74 -27.13
C LYS A 114 3.90 34.09 -26.08
N LEU A 115 3.50 32.94 -25.55
CA LEU A 115 4.31 32.15 -24.62
C LEU A 115 4.77 30.87 -25.32
N ARG A 116 6.08 30.74 -25.58
CA ARG A 116 6.68 29.52 -26.12
C ARG A 116 7.30 28.69 -25.01
N LEU A 117 6.87 27.45 -24.87
CA LEU A 117 7.47 26.48 -23.95
C LEU A 117 8.46 25.61 -24.72
N VAL A 118 9.67 25.43 -24.17
CA VAL A 118 10.70 24.55 -24.74
C VAL A 118 11.19 23.60 -23.65
N SER A 119 11.19 22.30 -23.92
CA SER A 119 11.69 21.32 -22.95
C SER A 119 13.19 21.52 -22.71
N VAL A 120 13.68 21.40 -21.47
CA VAL A 120 15.11 21.48 -21.18
C VAL A 120 15.78 20.16 -21.61
N ALA A 121 16.94 20.21 -22.28
CA ALA A 121 17.70 19.00 -22.62
C ALA A 121 18.04 18.20 -21.37
N GLY A 122 17.80 16.87 -21.42
CA GLY A 122 17.93 15.99 -20.26
C GLY A 122 16.75 16.11 -19.27
N GLN A 123 15.73 16.93 -19.59
CA GLN A 123 14.50 17.18 -18.84
C GLN A 123 14.69 17.70 -17.40
N ARG A 124 15.93 17.96 -16.98
CA ARG A 124 16.32 18.25 -15.60
C ARG A 124 17.46 19.27 -15.56
N PRO A 125 17.52 20.13 -14.52
CA PRO A 125 18.66 21.00 -14.33
C PRO A 125 19.89 20.18 -13.90
N PHE A 126 21.07 20.62 -14.33
CA PHE A 126 22.36 20.08 -13.90
C PHE A 126 22.83 20.86 -12.69
N ARG A 127 23.09 20.16 -11.59
CA ARG A 127 23.92 20.70 -10.53
C ARG A 127 25.38 20.46 -10.88
N LEU A 128 26.19 21.51 -10.83
CA LEU A 128 27.63 21.39 -11.00
C LEU A 128 28.33 21.29 -9.65
N ASP A 129 29.19 20.28 -9.53
CA ASP A 129 30.14 20.15 -8.44
C ASP A 129 31.48 20.78 -8.86
N THR A 130 32.10 21.52 -7.94
CA THR A 130 33.44 22.08 -8.11
C THR A 130 34.50 21.04 -7.74
N ARG A 131 35.49 20.88 -8.61
CA ARG A 131 36.62 19.96 -8.44
C ARG A 131 37.92 20.69 -8.72
N LEU A 132 38.92 20.47 -7.88
CA LEU A 132 40.28 20.91 -8.10
C LEU A 132 41.02 19.82 -8.88
N PRO A 133 41.72 20.14 -9.97
CA PRO A 133 42.54 19.19 -10.71
C PRO A 133 43.64 18.66 -9.79
N GLY A 134 43.88 17.34 -9.84
CA GLY A 134 44.90 16.67 -9.03
C GLY A 134 44.44 16.21 -7.64
N LEU A 135 43.24 16.59 -7.18
CA LEU A 135 42.64 15.99 -5.98
C LEU A 135 41.79 14.76 -6.34
N VAL A 136 42.08 13.63 -5.72
CA VAL A 136 41.20 12.44 -5.77
C VAL A 136 40.07 12.65 -4.78
N TYR A 137 38.92 13.09 -5.29
CA TYR A 137 37.71 13.19 -4.48
C TYR A 137 37.19 11.78 -4.19
N ALA A 138 36.92 11.50 -2.90
CA ALA A 138 36.11 10.34 -2.54
C ALA A 138 34.80 10.39 -3.34
N PRO A 139 34.24 9.24 -3.77
CA PRO A 139 33.03 9.24 -4.57
C PRO A 139 31.92 9.96 -3.81
N THR A 140 31.61 11.17 -4.24
CA THR A 140 30.61 12.06 -3.64
C THR A 140 29.21 11.62 -4.05
N GLY A 141 28.85 10.35 -3.88
CA GLY A 141 27.54 9.78 -4.26
C GLY A 141 27.18 9.86 -5.75
N ALA A 142 27.86 10.69 -6.54
CA ALA A 142 27.54 11.02 -7.91
C ALA A 142 28.25 10.13 -8.93
N GLY A 143 28.61 8.88 -8.57
CA GLY A 143 29.16 7.96 -9.57
C GLY A 143 29.97 6.76 -9.14
N ALA A 144 30.14 6.44 -7.86
CA ALA A 144 30.55 5.07 -7.53
C ALA A 144 29.30 4.20 -7.51
N GLU A 145 29.37 3.04 -8.16
CA GLU A 145 28.54 1.89 -7.80
C GLU A 145 28.87 1.55 -6.34
N GLU A 146 28.27 2.29 -5.41
CA GLU A 146 28.39 2.05 -3.99
C GLU A 146 27.65 0.74 -3.74
N ASP A 147 28.42 -0.29 -3.38
CA ASP A 147 27.88 -1.60 -3.01
C ASP A 147 26.69 -1.42 -2.07
N VAL A 148 25.61 -2.17 -2.32
CA VAL A 148 24.37 -2.09 -1.52
C VAL A 148 24.69 -2.26 -0.02
N ALA A 149 25.68 -3.10 0.31
CA ALA A 149 26.18 -3.30 1.66
C ALA A 149 26.84 -2.05 2.27
N ALA A 150 27.59 -1.26 1.49
CA ALA A 150 28.20 -0.02 1.96
C ALA A 150 27.15 1.07 2.25
N ARG A 151 26.10 1.14 1.41
CA ARG A 151 24.96 2.05 1.64
C ARG A 151 24.19 1.70 2.90
N GLU A 152 23.92 0.41 3.12
CA GLU A 152 23.24 -0.06 4.34
C GLU A 152 24.08 0.20 5.59
N ALA A 153 25.40 -0.04 5.54
CA ALA A 153 26.32 0.24 6.64
C ALA A 153 26.33 1.74 6.99
N LYS A 154 26.38 2.62 5.99
CA LYS A 154 26.36 4.08 6.19
C LYS A 154 25.02 4.57 6.74
N ARG A 155 23.90 3.99 6.29
CA ARG A 155 22.56 4.26 6.84
C ARG A 155 22.45 3.84 8.30
N LEU A 156 22.97 2.66 8.65
CA LEU A 156 23.03 2.18 10.04
C LEU A 156 23.91 3.08 10.92
N ALA A 157 25.07 3.51 10.44
CA ALA A 157 25.94 4.43 11.17
C ALA A 157 25.27 5.80 11.38
N ALA A 158 24.59 6.33 10.37
CA ALA A 158 23.83 7.59 10.50
C ALA A 158 22.66 7.47 11.48
N LYS A 159 21.99 6.31 11.52
CA LYS A 159 20.94 6.02 12.49
C LYS A 159 21.49 6.00 13.92
N ARG A 160 22.60 5.28 14.15
CA ARG A 160 23.29 5.25 15.45
C ARG A 160 23.67 6.66 15.93
N LEU A 161 24.22 7.50 15.04
CA LEU A 161 24.55 8.88 15.39
C LEU A 161 23.33 9.71 15.80
N VAL A 162 22.17 9.53 15.16
CA VAL A 162 20.93 10.25 15.53
C VAL A 162 20.31 9.68 16.81
N ASP A 163 20.45 8.39 17.05
CA ASP A 163 19.96 7.74 18.26
C ASP A 163 20.83 8.05 19.49
N GLU A 164 22.14 8.23 19.31
CA GLU A 164 23.07 8.58 20.40
C GLU A 164 23.12 10.10 20.64
N PHE A 165 23.25 10.90 19.58
CA PHE A 165 23.52 12.34 19.66
C PHE A 165 22.40 13.23 19.10
N GLY A 166 21.38 12.66 18.49
CA GLY A 166 20.27 13.42 17.92
C GLY A 166 19.27 13.89 18.96
N SER A 167 18.73 15.10 18.76
CA SER A 167 17.62 15.62 19.56
C SER A 167 16.34 14.80 19.37
N THR A 168 15.43 14.84 20.35
CA THR A 168 14.11 14.17 20.28
C THR A 168 13.33 14.53 19.02
N ARG A 169 13.41 15.79 18.55
CA ARG A 169 12.81 16.23 17.28
C ARG A 169 13.44 15.52 16.07
N ARG A 170 14.77 15.38 16.05
CA ARG A 170 15.50 14.74 14.95
C ARG A 170 15.30 13.23 14.92
N ARG A 171 15.19 12.58 16.07
CA ARG A 171 14.79 11.16 16.18
C ARG A 171 13.39 10.93 15.63
N ARG A 172 12.42 11.77 15.97
CA ARG A 172 11.04 11.72 15.43
C ARG A 172 11.00 11.93 13.92
N GLN A 173 11.81 12.85 13.38
CA GLN A 173 11.89 13.07 11.94
C GLN A 173 12.54 11.90 11.20
N LEU A 174 13.58 11.28 11.78
CA LEU A 174 14.23 10.11 11.18
C LEU A 174 13.29 8.91 11.19
N THR A 175 12.61 8.64 12.30
CA THR A 175 11.58 7.57 12.38
C THR A 175 10.41 7.84 11.43
N ALA A 176 9.94 9.08 11.30
CA ALA A 176 8.89 9.43 10.33
C ALA A 176 9.37 9.26 8.87
N ARG A 177 10.62 9.60 8.56
CA ARG A 177 11.22 9.37 7.24
C ARG A 177 11.41 7.88 6.94
N GLU A 178 11.85 7.09 7.91
CA GLU A 178 11.96 5.63 7.77
C GLU A 178 10.59 4.98 7.57
N ALA A 179 9.57 5.44 8.30
CA ALA A 179 8.19 4.98 8.13
C ALA A 179 7.58 5.38 6.78
N GLY A 180 7.97 6.54 6.22
CA GLY A 180 7.55 7.01 4.90
C GLY A 180 8.31 6.39 3.73
N GLN A 181 9.50 5.83 3.97
CA GLN A 181 10.29 5.16 2.93
C GLN A 181 9.83 3.71 2.78
N VAL A 182 8.65 3.56 2.21
CA VAL A 182 8.12 2.24 1.89
C VAL A 182 8.76 1.76 0.60
N ALA A 183 9.68 0.78 0.71
CA ALA A 183 10.26 0.15 -0.48
C ALA A 183 9.11 -0.38 -1.36
N PRO A 184 9.14 -0.17 -2.68
CA PRO A 184 8.07 -0.62 -3.58
C PRO A 184 7.82 -2.14 -3.48
N ASP A 185 8.85 -2.91 -3.10
CA ASP A 185 8.75 -4.36 -2.86
C ASP A 185 8.05 -4.74 -1.55
N LYS A 186 7.92 -3.80 -0.60
CA LYS A 186 7.26 -4.02 0.70
C LYS A 186 5.76 -3.75 0.69
N ILE A 187 5.21 -3.13 -0.37
CA ILE A 187 3.81 -2.68 -0.38
C ILE A 187 2.84 -3.69 -0.99
N SER A 188 3.28 -4.67 -1.79
CA SER A 188 2.30 -5.50 -2.48
C SER A 188 2.73 -6.93 -2.75
N GLY A 189 2.17 -7.84 -1.95
CA GLY A 189 1.97 -9.25 -2.31
C GLY A 189 3.07 -10.18 -1.80
N GLY A 190 2.67 -11.27 -1.13
CA GLY A 190 3.42 -12.52 -0.91
C GLY A 190 4.85 -12.44 -0.33
N GLY A 191 5.76 -11.73 -0.99
CA GLY A 191 7.18 -11.58 -0.69
C GLY A 191 7.49 -11.00 0.67
N ALA A 192 6.78 -9.96 1.15
CA ALA A 192 7.03 -9.40 2.49
C ALA A 192 6.72 -10.41 3.61
N VAL A 193 5.66 -11.22 3.43
CA VAL A 193 5.34 -12.33 4.35
C VAL A 193 6.37 -13.44 4.22
N GLN A 194 6.83 -13.74 3.00
CA GLN A 194 7.87 -14.74 2.75
C GLN A 194 9.24 -14.32 3.31
N GLU A 195 9.56 -13.03 3.29
CA GLU A 195 10.78 -12.44 3.86
C GLU A 195 10.72 -12.42 5.39
N MET A 196 9.58 -12.05 5.98
CA MET A 196 9.37 -12.18 7.43
C MET A 196 9.46 -13.63 7.90
N LEU A 197 8.83 -14.56 7.17
CA LEU A 197 8.93 -16.00 7.42
C LEU A 197 10.37 -16.51 7.23
N GLY A 198 11.09 -16.00 6.22
CA GLY A 198 12.50 -16.28 6.00
C GLY A 198 13.39 -15.77 7.13
N GLY A 199 13.09 -14.60 7.68
CA GLY A 199 13.77 -14.03 8.85
C GLY A 199 13.52 -14.83 10.13
N VAL A 200 12.30 -15.31 10.36
CA VAL A 200 11.97 -16.21 11.47
C VAL A 200 12.67 -17.56 11.30
N ALA A 201 12.73 -18.09 10.08
CA ALA A 201 13.45 -19.33 9.78
C ALA A 201 14.97 -19.19 10.02
N ALA A 202 15.57 -18.07 9.60
CA ALA A 202 16.99 -17.79 9.81
C ALA A 202 17.33 -17.63 11.30
N ARG A 203 16.47 -16.96 12.09
CA ARG A 203 16.66 -16.84 13.54
C ARG A 203 16.43 -18.17 14.26
N GLY A 204 15.42 -18.95 13.84
CA GLY A 204 15.13 -20.25 14.42
C GLY A 204 16.23 -21.28 14.16
N GLN A 205 16.92 -21.21 13.01
CA GLN A 205 18.13 -22.00 12.75
C GLN A 205 19.29 -21.62 13.69
N GLY A 206 19.42 -20.33 14.04
CA GLY A 206 20.40 -19.87 15.04
C GLY A 206 20.08 -20.31 16.47
N GLU A 207 18.80 -20.52 16.79
CA GLU A 207 18.32 -20.92 18.12
C GLU A 207 18.20 -22.46 18.29
N GLY A 208 18.49 -23.26 17.25
CA GLY A 208 18.41 -24.72 17.32
C GLY A 208 16.99 -25.28 17.42
N LEU A 209 15.97 -24.51 17.06
CA LEU A 209 14.57 -24.95 17.11
C LEU A 209 14.32 -26.07 16.11
N THR A 210 13.50 -27.03 16.52
CA THR A 210 13.06 -28.10 15.62
C THR A 210 12.23 -27.51 14.46
N ARG A 211 12.19 -28.23 13.33
CA ARG A 211 11.42 -27.79 12.15
C ARG A 211 9.95 -27.54 12.50
N GLU A 212 9.37 -28.36 13.36
CA GLU A 212 7.98 -28.22 13.81
C GLU A 212 7.76 -26.97 14.67
N GLU A 213 8.69 -26.64 15.56
CA GLU A 213 8.62 -25.40 16.37
C GLU A 213 8.80 -24.15 15.52
N MET A 214 9.68 -24.21 14.51
CA MET A 214 9.87 -23.14 13.55
C MET A 214 8.61 -22.92 12.71
N GLU A 215 7.97 -24.00 12.24
CA GLU A 215 6.69 -23.94 11.56
C GLU A 215 5.62 -23.35 12.50
N ARG A 216 5.51 -23.79 13.77
CA ARG A 216 4.59 -23.19 14.75
C ARG A 216 4.83 -21.70 14.97
N ARG A 217 6.08 -21.24 15.13
CA ARG A 217 6.41 -19.81 15.28
C ARG A 217 6.10 -19.03 14.01
N ALA A 218 6.44 -19.57 12.84
CA ALA A 218 6.09 -18.99 11.55
C ALA A 218 4.56 -18.87 11.38
N PHE A 219 3.79 -19.87 11.79
CA PHE A 219 2.34 -19.82 11.81
C PHE A 219 1.81 -18.79 12.81
N SER A 220 2.42 -18.65 13.99
CA SER A 220 2.04 -17.61 14.96
C SER A 220 2.26 -16.18 14.44
N THR A 221 3.21 -16.00 13.52
CA THR A 221 3.41 -14.72 12.81
C THR A 221 2.46 -14.51 11.63
N ARG A 222 1.78 -15.55 11.15
CA ARG A 222 0.78 -15.39 10.10
C ARG A 222 -0.49 -14.78 10.70
N THR A 223 -1.06 -13.81 10.01
CA THR A 223 -2.34 -13.18 10.38
C THR A 223 -3.53 -14.07 10.03
N VAL A 224 -3.46 -15.37 10.30
CA VAL A 224 -4.52 -16.34 10.02
C VAL A 224 -5.41 -16.47 11.27
N PRO A 225 -6.75 -16.51 11.13
CA PRO A 225 -7.64 -16.73 12.26
C PRO A 225 -7.36 -18.07 12.98
N PRO A 226 -7.71 -18.20 14.26
CA PRO A 226 -7.73 -19.49 14.96
C PRO A 226 -8.51 -20.52 14.16
N HIS A 227 -7.88 -21.67 13.91
CA HIS A 227 -8.39 -22.71 13.03
C HIS A 227 -8.02 -24.09 13.56
N ASP A 228 -8.74 -25.11 13.09
CA ASP A 228 -8.39 -26.51 13.31
C ASP A 228 -7.60 -27.05 12.10
N PRO A 229 -6.30 -27.35 12.24
CA PRO A 229 -5.48 -27.85 11.13
C PRO A 229 -5.90 -29.24 10.64
N SER A 230 -6.57 -30.04 11.48
CA SER A 230 -7.03 -31.39 11.17
C SER A 230 -8.39 -31.44 10.47
N ALA A 231 -9.04 -30.28 10.33
CA ALA A 231 -10.36 -30.20 9.72
C ALA A 231 -10.37 -30.63 8.25
N THR A 232 -11.38 -31.42 7.91
CA THR A 232 -11.68 -31.89 6.54
C THR A 232 -12.91 -31.20 5.93
N THR A 233 -13.59 -30.34 6.70
CA THR A 233 -14.75 -29.55 6.24
C THR A 233 -14.52 -28.07 6.52
N ALA A 234 -15.08 -27.19 5.67
CA ALA A 234 -14.93 -25.74 5.83
C ALA A 234 -15.47 -25.23 7.18
N ALA A 235 -16.59 -25.78 7.64
CA ALA A 235 -17.19 -25.44 8.93
C ALA A 235 -16.31 -25.83 10.14
N ALA A 236 -15.60 -26.97 10.04
CA ALA A 236 -14.67 -27.41 11.07
C ALA A 236 -13.31 -26.69 10.99
N ALA A 237 -12.92 -26.21 9.80
CA ALA A 237 -11.66 -25.48 9.60
C ALA A 237 -11.61 -24.17 10.42
N TYR A 238 -12.70 -23.40 10.38
CA TYR A 238 -12.81 -22.14 11.12
C TYR A 238 -14.09 -22.14 11.97
N PRO A 239 -14.15 -22.93 13.05
CA PRO A 239 -15.36 -23.09 13.83
C PRO A 239 -15.66 -21.79 14.60
N LEU A 240 -16.95 -21.42 14.68
CA LEU A 240 -17.39 -20.21 15.38
C LEU A 240 -16.88 -20.12 16.83
N SER A 241 -16.75 -21.25 17.53
CA SER A 241 -16.22 -21.29 18.89
C SER A 241 -14.76 -20.84 18.97
N LEU A 242 -13.92 -21.19 17.99
CA LEU A 242 -12.53 -20.73 17.93
C LEU A 242 -12.46 -19.28 17.41
N LEU A 243 -13.28 -18.93 16.41
CA LEU A 243 -13.32 -17.57 15.87
C LEU A 243 -13.83 -16.54 16.88
N LEU A 244 -14.74 -16.91 17.77
CA LEU A 244 -15.19 -16.05 18.87
C LEU A 244 -14.34 -16.25 20.13
N GLY A 245 -13.28 -17.05 20.06
CA GLY A 245 -12.49 -17.46 21.22
C GLY A 245 -13.25 -18.43 22.13
N ALA A 246 -12.58 -19.48 22.59
CA ALA A 246 -13.02 -20.14 23.80
C ALA A 246 -12.95 -19.10 24.91
N GLY A 247 -14.00 -18.96 25.72
CA GLY A 247 -13.92 -18.25 27.00
C GLY A 247 -12.88 -18.96 27.87
N ALA A 248 -11.60 -18.65 27.64
CA ALA A 248 -10.48 -19.42 28.14
C ALA A 248 -10.29 -19.07 29.61
N GLY A 249 -11.07 -19.72 30.47
CA GLY A 249 -10.79 -19.97 31.90
C GLY A 249 -10.63 -18.77 32.84
N GLY A 250 -10.57 -17.53 32.35
CA GLY A 250 -10.46 -16.34 33.19
C GLY A 250 -11.83 -15.79 33.51
N ALA A 251 -12.35 -16.09 34.71
CA ALA A 251 -13.41 -15.44 35.55
C ALA A 251 -14.59 -14.63 34.93
N GLY A 252 -14.76 -14.61 33.61
CA GLY A 252 -15.73 -13.84 32.84
C GLY A 252 -16.05 -14.54 31.52
N GLY A 253 -16.12 -15.89 31.55
CA GLY A 253 -16.41 -16.76 30.41
C GLY A 253 -17.83 -16.56 29.86
N GLY A 254 -18.03 -15.48 29.09
CA GLY A 254 -19.24 -15.26 28.33
C GLY A 254 -19.32 -16.21 27.14
N ASP A 255 -20.48 -16.85 26.96
CA ASP A 255 -20.80 -17.58 25.73
C ASP A 255 -21.04 -16.56 24.60
N HIS A 256 -19.96 -16.13 23.94
CA HIS A 256 -20.02 -15.19 22.82
C HIS A 256 -20.84 -15.72 21.63
N VAL A 257 -21.05 -17.04 21.52
CA VAL A 257 -21.95 -17.63 20.52
C VAL A 257 -23.40 -17.26 20.86
N GLY A 258 -23.75 -17.24 22.14
CA GLY A 258 -25.01 -16.72 22.67
C GLY A 258 -25.18 -15.23 22.38
N ASP A 259 -24.13 -14.43 22.54
CA ASP A 259 -24.15 -12.99 22.24
C ASP A 259 -24.48 -12.71 20.76
N LEU A 260 -23.97 -13.54 19.86
CA LEU A 260 -24.28 -13.48 18.44
C LEU A 260 -25.76 -13.81 18.14
N GLY A 261 -26.45 -14.43 19.09
CA GLY A 261 -27.88 -14.78 19.04
C GLY A 261 -28.77 -13.61 18.67
N ALA A 262 -28.55 -12.42 19.25
CA ALA A 262 -29.33 -11.22 18.95
C ALA A 262 -29.20 -10.80 17.47
N HIS A 263 -27.98 -10.83 16.93
CA HIS A 263 -27.73 -10.51 15.53
C HIS A 263 -28.29 -11.59 14.59
N THR A 264 -28.22 -12.85 14.97
CA THR A 264 -28.83 -13.93 14.19
C THR A 264 -30.35 -13.81 14.14
N GLY A 265 -30.99 -13.47 15.25
CA GLY A 265 -32.43 -13.22 15.31
C GLY A 265 -32.85 -12.04 14.43
N GLN A 266 -32.05 -10.97 14.41
CA GLN A 266 -32.27 -9.84 13.50
C GLN A 266 -32.23 -10.28 12.03
N LEU A 267 -31.24 -11.06 11.62
CA LEU A 267 -31.17 -11.59 10.25
C LEU A 267 -32.36 -12.49 9.92
N TYR A 268 -32.83 -13.30 10.87
CA TYR A 268 -34.01 -14.15 10.66
C TYR A 268 -35.30 -13.37 10.45
N ARG A 269 -35.48 -12.22 11.11
CA ARG A 269 -36.61 -11.31 10.86
C ARG A 269 -36.54 -10.67 9.47
N LEU A 270 -35.35 -10.22 9.08
CA LEU A 270 -35.10 -9.72 7.72
C LEU A 270 -35.38 -10.77 6.64
N LEU A 271 -35.14 -12.06 6.93
CA LEU A 271 -35.49 -13.14 5.99
C LEU A 271 -37.01 -13.27 5.77
N GLU A 272 -37.82 -12.88 6.75
CA GLU A 272 -39.29 -13.01 6.72
C GLU A 272 -39.98 -11.84 6.02
N SER A 273 -39.42 -10.63 6.07
CA SER A 273 -40.03 -9.42 5.52
C SER A 273 -39.14 -8.71 4.48
N GLU A 274 -39.64 -8.56 3.25
CA GLU A 274 -38.94 -7.79 2.21
C GLU A 274 -38.93 -6.28 2.49
N GLU A 275 -39.97 -5.76 3.15
CA GLU A 275 -40.03 -4.37 3.58
C GLU A 275 -38.95 -4.04 4.61
N GLU A 276 -38.70 -4.97 5.54
CA GLU A 276 -37.60 -4.83 6.49
C GLU A 276 -36.23 -4.92 5.79
N MET A 277 -36.08 -5.77 4.76
CA MET A 277 -34.86 -5.80 3.95
C MET A 277 -34.63 -4.49 3.20
N ALA A 278 -35.67 -3.90 2.61
CA ALA A 278 -35.59 -2.59 1.94
C ALA A 278 -35.21 -1.49 2.95
N THR A 279 -35.84 -1.49 4.12
CA THR A 279 -35.51 -0.57 5.22
C THR A 279 -34.08 -0.76 5.72
N ALA A 280 -33.61 -2.01 5.78
CA ALA A 280 -32.25 -2.32 6.19
C ALA A 280 -31.20 -1.84 5.18
N ARG A 281 -31.51 -1.90 3.87
CA ARG A 281 -30.70 -1.32 2.79
C ARG A 281 -30.66 0.20 2.89
N GLU A 282 -31.82 0.84 3.04
CA GLU A 282 -31.93 2.30 3.13
C GLU A 282 -31.20 2.88 4.35
N LYS A 283 -31.34 2.24 5.52
CA LYS A 283 -30.70 2.67 6.77
C LYS A 283 -29.26 2.16 6.94
N GLU A 284 -28.72 1.50 5.92
CA GLU A 284 -27.40 0.84 5.92
C GLU A 284 -27.17 0.00 7.19
N LEU A 285 -28.20 -0.73 7.62
CA LEU A 285 -28.14 -1.49 8.89
C LEU A 285 -27.10 -2.59 8.83
N LEU A 286 -26.93 -3.18 7.65
CA LEU A 286 -26.01 -4.27 7.34
C LEU A 286 -25.22 -3.92 6.09
N ALA A 287 -24.04 -4.55 5.95
CA ALA A 287 -23.25 -4.42 4.74
C ALA A 287 -24.03 -4.97 3.53
N PRO A 288 -23.99 -4.32 2.36
CA PRO A 288 -24.69 -4.77 1.15
C PRO A 288 -24.40 -6.24 0.81
N TYR A 289 -23.13 -6.66 0.95
CA TYR A 289 -22.72 -8.06 0.76
C TYR A 289 -23.55 -9.06 1.58
N VAL A 290 -23.82 -8.76 2.85
CA VAL A 290 -24.58 -9.67 3.72
C VAL A 290 -26.05 -9.74 3.28
N LEU A 291 -26.62 -8.60 2.88
CA LEU A 291 -28.00 -8.51 2.42
C LEU A 291 -28.24 -9.33 1.15
N ASP A 292 -27.29 -9.30 0.21
CA ASP A 292 -27.39 -10.07 -1.03
C ASP A 292 -27.41 -11.59 -0.77
N ARG A 293 -26.72 -12.05 0.29
CA ARG A 293 -26.68 -13.47 0.71
C ARG A 293 -27.92 -13.95 1.46
N LEU A 294 -28.77 -13.03 1.93
CA LEU A 294 -30.02 -13.42 2.61
C LEU A 294 -30.99 -14.14 1.66
N SER A 295 -30.95 -13.85 0.37
CA SER A 295 -31.78 -14.52 -0.64
C SER A 295 -31.52 -16.04 -0.69
N ALA A 296 -30.25 -16.45 -0.74
CA ALA A 296 -29.85 -17.86 -0.73
C ALA A 296 -30.21 -18.55 0.60
N LEU A 297 -30.12 -17.82 1.71
CA LEU A 297 -30.55 -18.32 3.03
C LEU A 297 -32.06 -18.54 3.12
N ARG A 298 -32.87 -17.70 2.48
CA ARG A 298 -34.33 -17.85 2.46
C ARG A 298 -34.73 -19.20 1.87
N ALA A 299 -34.10 -19.60 0.77
CA ALA A 299 -34.33 -20.91 0.13
C ALA A 299 -33.95 -22.10 1.03
N LEU A 300 -32.86 -21.98 1.80
CA LEU A 300 -32.45 -23.01 2.77
C LEU A 300 -33.40 -23.08 3.97
N LYS A 301 -33.86 -21.93 4.47
CA LYS A 301 -34.80 -21.84 5.60
C LYS A 301 -36.17 -22.44 5.26
N SER A 302 -36.65 -22.27 4.02
CA SER A 302 -37.93 -22.83 3.57
C SER A 302 -37.89 -24.32 3.26
N SER A 303 -36.71 -24.95 3.28
CA SER A 303 -36.57 -26.38 3.05
C SER A 303 -37.19 -27.18 4.21
N THR A 304 -37.88 -28.28 3.89
CA THR A 304 -38.46 -29.20 4.87
C THR A 304 -37.42 -30.11 5.54
N ASP A 305 -36.19 -30.17 5.01
CA ASP A 305 -35.12 -31.01 5.53
C ASP A 305 -34.53 -30.40 6.83
N PRO A 306 -34.53 -31.12 7.97
CA PRO A 306 -33.93 -30.65 9.21
C PRO A 306 -32.43 -30.35 9.07
N ALA A 307 -31.71 -31.04 8.18
CA ALA A 307 -30.30 -30.78 7.92
C ALA A 307 -30.10 -29.47 7.13
N ALA A 308 -31.02 -29.12 6.24
CA ALA A 308 -31.03 -27.81 5.59
C ALA A 308 -31.32 -26.68 6.60
N ALA A 309 -32.26 -26.89 7.53
CA ALA A 309 -32.57 -25.93 8.58
C ALA A 309 -31.37 -25.70 9.53
N SER A 310 -30.63 -26.76 9.91
CA SER A 310 -29.42 -26.62 10.72
C SER A 310 -28.30 -25.87 9.97
N ARG A 311 -28.13 -26.15 8.68
CA ARG A 311 -27.19 -25.42 7.80
C ARG A 311 -27.56 -23.95 7.66
N ALA A 312 -28.85 -23.64 7.47
CA ALA A 312 -29.34 -22.26 7.43
C ALA A 312 -29.05 -21.50 8.73
N LYS A 313 -29.23 -22.16 9.89
CA LYS A 313 -28.91 -21.58 11.20
C LYS A 313 -27.43 -21.32 11.37
N GLN A 314 -26.59 -22.27 10.97
CA GLN A 314 -25.14 -22.11 11.01
C GLN A 314 -24.67 -20.98 10.08
N ARG A 315 -25.14 -20.96 8.84
CA ARG A 315 -24.80 -19.92 7.86
C ARG A 315 -25.26 -18.53 8.32
N THR A 316 -26.45 -18.42 8.90
CA THR A 316 -26.93 -17.16 9.50
C THR A 316 -26.00 -16.65 10.61
N ARG A 317 -25.44 -17.55 11.44
CA ARG A 317 -24.44 -17.17 12.47
C ARG A 317 -23.16 -16.63 11.84
N TYR A 318 -22.62 -17.30 10.82
CA TYR A 318 -21.44 -16.77 10.11
C TYR A 318 -21.73 -15.44 9.43
N LEU A 319 -22.90 -15.25 8.79
CA LEU A 319 -23.26 -13.97 8.18
C LEU A 319 -23.46 -12.85 9.22
N ALA A 320 -24.00 -13.16 10.40
CA ALA A 320 -24.10 -12.20 11.50
C ALA A 320 -22.71 -11.71 11.93
N LEU A 321 -21.77 -12.63 12.12
CA LEU A 321 -20.38 -12.30 12.43
C LEU A 321 -19.73 -11.50 11.28
N LEU A 322 -19.97 -11.91 10.03
CA LEU A 322 -19.45 -11.22 8.85
C LEU A 322 -19.92 -9.77 8.77
N GLY A 323 -21.20 -9.51 9.07
CA GLY A 323 -21.76 -8.16 9.10
C GLY A 323 -21.05 -7.27 10.12
N LEU A 324 -20.76 -7.80 11.30
CA LEU A 324 -20.00 -7.10 12.34
C LEU A 324 -18.55 -6.84 11.90
N LEU A 325 -17.87 -7.83 11.33
CA LEU A 325 -16.48 -7.68 10.87
C LEU A 325 -16.37 -6.68 9.71
N LEU A 326 -17.32 -6.68 8.77
CA LEU A 326 -17.38 -5.67 7.69
C LEU A 326 -17.65 -4.27 8.25
N ARG A 327 -18.47 -4.16 9.30
CA ARG A 327 -18.69 -2.90 10.00
C ARG A 327 -17.41 -2.41 10.68
N VAL A 328 -16.70 -3.28 11.40
CA VAL A 328 -15.37 -2.99 11.97
C VAL A 328 -14.41 -2.54 10.86
N GLN A 329 -14.40 -3.22 9.71
CA GLN A 329 -13.53 -2.88 8.57
C GLN A 329 -13.80 -1.48 8.03
N SER A 330 -15.05 -1.02 8.00
CA SER A 330 -15.43 0.33 7.55
C SER A 330 -14.98 1.45 8.50
N LYS A 331 -14.60 1.14 9.74
CA LYS A 331 -14.18 2.10 10.77
C LYS A 331 -12.70 1.91 11.13
N PRO A 332 -11.74 2.59 10.47
CA PRO A 332 -10.31 2.42 10.77
C PRO A 332 -9.92 2.99 12.14
N LYS A 333 -10.68 3.96 12.63
CA LYS A 333 -10.48 4.63 13.91
C LYS A 333 -11.82 4.78 14.61
N LEU A 334 -11.85 4.55 15.91
CA LEU A 334 -13.00 4.85 16.77
C LEU A 334 -12.57 5.90 17.79
N ARG A 335 -13.43 6.89 18.03
CA ARG A 335 -13.24 7.94 19.03
C ARG A 335 -14.33 7.78 20.07
N SER A 336 -14.03 7.19 21.21
CA SER A 336 -14.91 7.30 22.38
C SER A 336 -14.31 6.64 23.61
N ALA A 337 -14.52 7.27 24.77
CA ALA A 337 -14.43 6.63 26.07
C ALA A 337 -15.77 5.95 26.47
N ASP A 338 -16.87 6.31 25.80
CA ASP A 338 -18.21 5.81 26.15
C ASP A 338 -18.54 4.52 25.41
N GLY A 339 -18.82 3.45 26.17
CA GLY A 339 -19.24 2.16 25.63
C GLY A 339 -20.46 2.27 24.69
N ASP A 340 -21.41 3.17 24.99
CA ASP A 340 -22.62 3.36 24.19
C ASP A 340 -22.35 3.94 22.80
N ALA A 341 -21.39 4.85 22.67
CA ALA A 341 -20.99 5.38 21.38
C ALA A 341 -20.31 4.29 20.54
N LEU A 342 -19.45 3.48 21.15
CA LEU A 342 -18.82 2.32 20.52
C LEU A 342 -19.87 1.29 20.07
N SER A 343 -20.90 1.04 20.89
CA SER A 343 -22.03 0.17 20.53
C SER A 343 -22.78 0.68 19.32
N LYS A 344 -23.02 1.99 19.22
CA LYS A 344 -23.70 2.61 18.08
C LYS A 344 -22.84 2.55 16.82
N ASP A 345 -21.55 2.85 16.94
CA ASP A 345 -20.61 2.86 15.81
C ASP A 345 -20.42 1.46 15.21
N LEU A 346 -20.19 0.46 16.07
CA LEU A 346 -20.03 -0.95 15.68
C LEU A 346 -21.36 -1.66 15.45
N ARG A 347 -22.49 -1.02 15.81
CA ARG A 347 -23.83 -1.63 15.83
C ARG A 347 -23.87 -2.94 16.64
N CYS A 348 -23.05 -3.05 17.68
CA CYS A 348 -22.94 -4.23 18.54
C CYS A 348 -23.32 -3.85 19.97
N ARG A 349 -24.54 -4.20 20.41
CA ARG A 349 -25.03 -3.88 21.76
C ARG A 349 -24.49 -4.82 22.84
N GLN A 350 -24.09 -6.01 22.43
CA GLN A 350 -23.54 -7.07 23.28
C GLN A 350 -22.14 -6.65 23.76
N GLU A 351 -21.96 -6.44 25.06
CA GLU A 351 -20.69 -5.94 25.60
C GLU A 351 -19.55 -6.94 25.43
N GLY A 352 -19.81 -8.24 25.63
CA GLY A 352 -18.82 -9.31 25.47
C GLY A 352 -18.28 -9.38 24.04
N LEU A 353 -19.18 -9.44 23.06
CA LEU A 353 -18.81 -9.43 21.65
C LEU A 353 -18.13 -8.13 21.22
N ARG A 354 -18.59 -6.97 21.73
CA ARG A 354 -17.96 -5.66 21.47
C ARG A 354 -16.52 -5.62 22.00
N GLY A 355 -16.31 -6.05 23.25
CA GLY A 355 -14.99 -6.13 23.88
C GLY A 355 -14.05 -7.01 23.06
N LEU A 356 -14.51 -8.19 22.66
CA LEU A 356 -13.73 -9.09 21.82
C LEU A 356 -13.30 -8.46 20.48
N LEU A 357 -14.20 -7.75 19.81
CA LEU A 357 -13.88 -7.07 18.55
C LEU A 357 -12.86 -5.94 18.75
N LEU A 358 -12.98 -5.18 19.85
CA LEU A 358 -12.05 -4.11 20.19
C LEU A 358 -10.66 -4.65 20.53
N ASP A 359 -10.58 -5.63 21.44
CA ASP A 359 -9.33 -6.23 21.90
C ASP A 359 -8.56 -6.89 20.76
N ARG A 360 -9.28 -7.54 19.84
CA ARG A 360 -8.64 -8.28 18.75
C ARG A 360 -8.20 -7.39 17.59
N PHE A 361 -9.01 -6.41 17.22
CA PHE A 361 -8.81 -5.67 15.98
C PHE A 361 -8.34 -4.23 16.16
N TYR A 362 -8.31 -3.71 17.38
CA TYR A 362 -7.82 -2.36 17.67
C TYR A 362 -6.76 -2.36 18.76
N THR A 363 -5.98 -1.28 18.77
CA THR A 363 -5.10 -0.92 19.88
C THR A 363 -5.76 0.25 20.60
N HIS A 364 -6.01 0.08 21.90
CA HIS A 364 -6.48 1.16 22.76
C HIS A 364 -5.33 2.15 22.98
N ILE A 365 -5.57 3.42 22.64
CA ILE A 365 -4.62 4.52 22.83
C ILE A 365 -5.29 5.55 23.74
N SER A 366 -4.77 5.66 24.95
CA SER A 366 -5.11 6.74 25.87
C SER A 366 -4.15 7.91 25.64
N ASP A 367 -4.68 9.02 25.13
CA ASP A 367 -3.93 10.26 24.94
C ASP A 367 -4.52 11.35 25.86
N PRO A 368 -3.74 11.96 26.78
CA PRO A 368 -4.25 12.98 27.69
C PRO A 368 -4.92 14.19 27.00
N LEU A 369 -4.53 14.48 25.74
CA LEU A 369 -5.03 15.63 25.00
C LEU A 369 -6.19 15.28 24.07
N LEU A 370 -6.18 14.08 23.50
CA LEU A 370 -7.14 13.66 22.47
C LEU A 370 -8.20 12.67 23.01
N GLY A 371 -8.08 12.26 24.27
CA GLY A 371 -8.93 11.27 24.91
C GLY A 371 -8.62 9.84 24.47
N GLU A 372 -9.53 8.93 24.82
CA GLU A 372 -9.44 7.52 24.44
C GLU A 372 -9.84 7.31 22.98
N ARG A 373 -8.98 6.61 22.25
CA ARG A 373 -9.22 6.23 20.86
C ARG A 373 -8.76 4.81 20.60
N TYR A 374 -9.39 4.19 19.63
CA TYR A 374 -9.03 2.87 19.14
C TYR A 374 -8.50 3.01 17.72
N GLU A 375 -7.25 2.61 17.49
CA GLU A 375 -6.62 2.65 16.17
C GLU A 375 -6.13 1.25 15.77
N ARG A 376 -6.23 0.93 14.48
CA ARG A 376 -5.81 -0.38 13.96
C ARG A 376 -4.39 -0.32 13.39
N THR A 377 -3.52 -1.18 13.89
CA THR A 377 -2.21 -1.44 13.28
C THR A 377 -2.37 -2.18 11.95
N ASP A 378 -1.35 -2.17 11.09
CA ASP A 378 -1.42 -2.88 9.81
C ASP A 378 -1.53 -4.40 9.98
N ALA A 379 -0.92 -4.95 11.03
CA ALA A 379 -1.09 -6.36 11.41
C ALA A 379 -2.54 -6.68 11.79
N GLN A 380 -3.20 -5.81 12.57
CA GLN A 380 -4.61 -5.97 12.92
C GLN A 380 -5.54 -5.80 11.71
N LYS A 381 -5.20 -4.93 10.74
CA LYS A 381 -5.95 -4.83 9.47
C LYS A 381 -5.83 -6.12 8.66
N ALA A 382 -4.63 -6.69 8.55
CA ALA A 382 -4.41 -7.95 7.86
C ALA A 382 -5.11 -9.13 8.56
N LEU A 383 -5.09 -9.15 9.90
CA LEU A 383 -5.84 -10.12 10.69
C LEU A 383 -7.34 -9.99 10.46
N LEU A 384 -7.91 -8.79 10.57
CA LEU A 384 -9.33 -8.54 10.33
C LEU A 384 -9.75 -8.98 8.92
N LEU A 385 -8.96 -8.64 7.91
CA LEU A 385 -9.20 -9.11 6.55
C LEU A 385 -9.28 -10.64 6.50
N SER A 386 -8.31 -11.32 7.10
CA SER A 386 -8.27 -12.79 7.10
C SER A 386 -9.47 -13.40 7.83
N TYR A 387 -9.96 -12.78 8.91
CA TYR A 387 -11.22 -13.16 9.56
C TYR A 387 -12.43 -12.99 8.65
N ILE A 388 -12.55 -11.84 7.98
CA ILE A 388 -13.64 -11.58 7.03
C ILE A 388 -13.65 -12.64 5.93
N LEU A 389 -12.49 -12.97 5.37
CA LEU A 389 -12.37 -13.95 4.30
C LEU A 389 -12.70 -15.37 4.77
N ALA A 390 -12.20 -15.79 5.93
CA ALA A 390 -12.52 -17.10 6.49
C ALA A 390 -14.02 -17.23 6.76
N VAL A 391 -14.62 -16.24 7.42
CA VAL A 391 -16.05 -16.23 7.73
C VAL A 391 -16.90 -16.19 6.45
N ALA A 392 -16.51 -15.39 5.44
CA ALA A 392 -17.24 -15.32 4.17
C ALA A 392 -17.22 -16.66 3.42
N VAL A 393 -16.05 -17.32 3.33
CA VAL A 393 -15.95 -18.62 2.66
C VAL A 393 -16.73 -19.70 3.40
N VAL A 394 -16.68 -19.72 4.75
CA VAL A 394 -17.42 -20.70 5.54
C VAL A 394 -18.93 -20.44 5.51
N ALA A 395 -19.36 -19.18 5.44
CA ALA A 395 -20.77 -18.84 5.22
C ALA A 395 -21.29 -19.40 3.88
N GLU A 396 -20.44 -19.50 2.86
CA GLU A 396 -20.75 -20.10 1.56
C GLU A 396 -20.35 -21.58 1.47
N GLU A 397 -20.42 -22.30 2.59
CA GLU A 397 -20.15 -23.75 2.69
C GLU A 397 -18.77 -24.18 2.14
N GLY A 398 -17.78 -23.28 2.18
CA GLY A 398 -16.43 -23.54 1.69
C GLY A 398 -16.20 -23.23 0.22
N TYR A 399 -17.17 -22.63 -0.49
CA TYR A 399 -17.02 -22.29 -1.90
C TYR A 399 -17.57 -20.90 -2.22
N LEU A 400 -16.71 -20.02 -2.72
CA LEU A 400 -17.12 -18.74 -3.28
C LEU A 400 -17.22 -18.84 -4.80
N SER A 401 -18.43 -18.63 -5.31
CA SER A 401 -18.69 -18.47 -6.74
C SER A 401 -18.02 -17.19 -7.28
N PRO A 402 -17.74 -17.08 -8.60
CA PRO A 402 -17.15 -15.89 -9.19
C PRO A 402 -17.94 -14.60 -8.97
N GLU A 403 -19.26 -14.69 -8.84
CA GLU A 403 -20.14 -13.57 -8.52
C GLU A 403 -19.98 -13.14 -7.05
N GLU A 404 -19.84 -14.12 -6.15
CA GLU A 404 -19.68 -13.88 -4.71
C GLU A 404 -18.31 -13.33 -4.39
N PHE A 405 -17.28 -13.87 -5.03
CA PHE A 405 -15.94 -13.32 -5.02
C PHE A 405 -15.96 -11.85 -5.44
N ASN A 406 -16.64 -11.50 -6.54
CA ASN A 406 -16.73 -10.12 -7.01
C ASN A 406 -17.55 -9.21 -6.09
N SER A 407 -18.67 -9.70 -5.55
CA SER A 407 -19.46 -8.97 -4.56
C SER A 407 -18.62 -8.67 -3.31
N LEU A 408 -17.86 -9.65 -2.82
CA LEU A 408 -16.95 -9.49 -1.68
C LEU A 408 -15.80 -8.52 -2.00
N ARG A 409 -15.23 -8.61 -3.20
CA ARG A 409 -14.21 -7.70 -3.72
C ARG A 409 -14.69 -6.26 -3.71
N THR A 410 -15.88 -6.01 -4.22
CA THR A 410 -16.51 -4.68 -4.25
C THR A 410 -16.78 -4.18 -2.83
N ALA A 411 -17.31 -5.02 -1.94
CA ALA A 411 -17.57 -4.66 -0.55
C ALA A 411 -16.30 -4.27 0.21
N LEU A 412 -15.18 -4.96 -0.06
CA LEU A 412 -13.88 -4.68 0.54
C LEU A 412 -13.07 -3.59 -0.17
N LYS A 413 -13.53 -3.13 -1.34
CA LYS A 413 -12.82 -2.19 -2.22
C LYS A 413 -11.38 -2.63 -2.51
N MET A 414 -11.20 -3.93 -2.77
CA MET A 414 -9.90 -4.55 -3.01
C MET A 414 -9.70 -4.95 -4.46
N ASP A 415 -8.44 -5.05 -4.87
CA ASP A 415 -8.08 -5.65 -6.16
C ASP A 415 -8.30 -7.18 -6.14
N ALA A 416 -8.65 -7.75 -7.30
CA ALA A 416 -8.96 -9.17 -7.43
C ALA A 416 -7.74 -10.06 -7.12
N ALA A 417 -6.54 -9.67 -7.56
CA ALA A 417 -5.33 -10.43 -7.28
C ALA A 417 -4.96 -10.36 -5.79
N LYS A 418 -5.12 -9.19 -5.16
CA LYS A 418 -4.90 -9.04 -3.71
C LYS A 418 -5.86 -9.89 -2.87
N LEU A 419 -7.14 -9.91 -3.23
CA LEU A 419 -8.15 -10.75 -2.57
C LEU A 419 -7.84 -12.24 -2.75
N CYS A 420 -7.45 -12.64 -3.96
CA CYS A 420 -7.03 -13.99 -4.28
C CYS A 420 -5.84 -14.45 -3.42
N LEU A 421 -4.80 -13.62 -3.30
CA LEU A 421 -3.64 -13.92 -2.43
C LEU A 421 -4.05 -14.02 -0.95
N ALA A 422 -4.93 -13.14 -0.47
CA ALA A 422 -5.40 -13.19 0.91
C ALA A 422 -6.25 -14.44 1.20
N LEU A 423 -7.05 -14.90 0.23
CA LEU A 423 -7.78 -16.17 0.32
C LEU A 423 -6.84 -17.38 0.35
N GLN A 424 -5.75 -17.36 -0.43
CA GLN A 424 -4.74 -18.41 -0.39
C GLN A 424 -4.02 -18.47 0.96
N GLN A 425 -3.82 -17.32 1.64
CA GLN A 425 -3.21 -17.29 2.98
C GLN A 425 -4.05 -18.01 4.04
N ILE A 426 -5.38 -18.05 3.88
CA ILE A 426 -6.29 -18.80 4.77
C ILE A 426 -6.56 -20.24 4.28
N GLY A 427 -5.78 -20.73 3.32
CA GLY A 427 -5.88 -22.11 2.82
C GLY A 427 -6.92 -22.33 1.71
N CYS A 428 -7.42 -21.28 1.07
CA CYS A 428 -8.30 -21.47 -0.09
C CYS A 428 -7.48 -21.75 -1.36
N THR A 429 -7.99 -22.67 -2.20
CA THR A 429 -7.53 -22.80 -3.58
C THR A 429 -8.36 -21.88 -4.47
N THR A 430 -7.69 -21.05 -5.26
CA THR A 430 -8.36 -20.11 -6.17
C THR A 430 -8.18 -20.54 -7.63
N LYS A 431 -9.21 -20.34 -8.46
CA LYS A 431 -9.16 -20.58 -9.91
C LYS A 431 -9.63 -19.32 -10.64
N ALA A 432 -8.82 -18.82 -11.57
CA ALA A 432 -9.17 -17.67 -12.39
C ALA A 432 -10.35 -17.99 -13.31
N VAL A 433 -11.32 -17.08 -13.39
CA VAL A 433 -12.52 -17.20 -14.22
C VAL A 433 -12.81 -15.82 -14.81
N LYS A 434 -13.20 -15.76 -16.08
CA LYS A 434 -13.69 -14.50 -16.66
C LYS A 434 -15.18 -14.36 -16.37
N LEU A 435 -15.57 -13.33 -15.63
CA LEU A 435 -16.97 -13.05 -15.35
C LEU A 435 -17.50 -12.06 -16.39
N LYS A 436 -18.61 -12.40 -17.02
CA LYS A 436 -19.35 -11.50 -17.91
C LYS A 436 -20.27 -10.63 -17.06
N VAL A 437 -19.95 -9.34 -16.94
CA VAL A 437 -20.74 -8.37 -16.17
C VAL A 437 -21.42 -7.42 -17.16
N PRO A 438 -22.76 -7.35 -17.18
CA PRO A 438 -23.46 -6.34 -17.96
C PRO A 438 -23.18 -4.96 -17.34
N ASP A 439 -22.72 -4.02 -18.15
CA ASP A 439 -22.57 -2.62 -17.77
C ASP A 439 -23.93 -1.90 -17.81
N ALA A 440 -24.02 -0.66 -17.32
CA ALA A 440 -25.25 0.15 -17.30
C ALA A 440 -25.90 0.36 -18.68
N ASN A 441 -25.14 0.12 -19.76
CA ASN A 441 -25.60 0.20 -21.15
C ASN A 441 -25.92 -1.19 -21.76
N ASP A 442 -26.11 -2.23 -20.94
CA ASP A 442 -26.25 -3.64 -21.33
C ASP A 442 -25.07 -4.21 -22.15
N VAL A 443 -23.93 -3.50 -22.18
CA VAL A 443 -22.70 -3.99 -22.81
C VAL A 443 -22.03 -4.99 -21.87
N VAL A 444 -21.90 -6.23 -22.32
CA VAL A 444 -21.26 -7.29 -21.54
C VAL A 444 -19.74 -7.10 -21.55
N THR A 445 -19.17 -6.78 -20.39
CA THR A 445 -17.71 -6.66 -20.21
C THR A 445 -17.16 -7.91 -19.51
N GLU A 446 -16.03 -8.42 -20.00
CA GLU A 446 -15.31 -9.52 -19.33
C GLU A 446 -14.40 -8.96 -18.25
N VAL A 447 -14.74 -9.18 -16.99
CA VAL A 447 -13.94 -8.77 -15.83
C VAL A 447 -13.18 -9.98 -15.29
N PRO A 448 -11.85 -9.88 -15.02
CA PRO A 448 -11.12 -10.95 -14.36
C PRO A 448 -11.68 -11.19 -12.97
N SER A 449 -12.12 -12.42 -12.71
CA SER A 449 -12.63 -12.88 -11.42
C SER A 449 -11.96 -14.19 -11.01
N PHE A 450 -12.30 -14.68 -9.84
CA PHE A 450 -11.81 -15.93 -9.31
C PHE A 450 -12.95 -16.68 -8.64
N SER A 451 -12.93 -18.01 -8.74
CA SER A 451 -13.62 -18.86 -7.76
C SER A 451 -12.63 -19.23 -6.67
N ALA A 452 -13.11 -19.35 -5.43
CA ALA A 452 -12.27 -19.77 -4.30
C ALA A 452 -12.94 -20.93 -3.58
N SER A 453 -12.16 -21.93 -3.18
CA SER A 453 -12.67 -23.07 -2.42
C SER A 453 -11.76 -23.45 -1.27
N LEU A 454 -12.36 -23.66 -0.10
CA LEU A 454 -11.74 -24.18 1.10
C LEU A 454 -12.18 -25.63 1.29
N LEU A 455 -11.22 -26.56 1.31
CA LEU A 455 -11.49 -27.98 1.55
C LEU A 455 -12.58 -28.57 0.63
N ARG A 456 -12.50 -28.25 -0.67
CA ARG A 456 -13.43 -28.82 -1.65
C ARG A 456 -13.28 -30.34 -1.68
N PRO A 457 -14.37 -31.13 -1.68
CA PRO A 457 -14.28 -32.57 -1.85
C PRO A 457 -13.57 -32.88 -3.17
N ASP A 458 -12.36 -33.42 -3.07
CA ASP A 458 -11.56 -33.86 -4.20
C ASP A 458 -11.84 -35.36 -4.40
N PRO A 459 -12.16 -35.84 -5.62
CA PRO A 459 -12.31 -37.28 -5.88
C PRO A 459 -11.05 -38.09 -5.50
N LYS A 460 -9.89 -37.42 -5.38
CA LYS A 460 -8.62 -38.05 -4.98
C LYS A 460 -8.44 -38.26 -3.47
N GLY A 461 -9.38 -37.80 -2.65
CA GLY A 461 -9.33 -37.99 -1.19
C GLY A 461 -9.62 -36.71 -0.40
N THR A 462 -9.93 -36.87 0.88
CA THR A 462 -10.15 -35.77 1.83
C THR A 462 -8.82 -35.15 2.23
N ARG A 463 -8.58 -33.91 1.81
CA ARG A 463 -7.43 -33.11 2.26
C ARG A 463 -7.72 -32.50 3.62
N MET A 464 -6.69 -32.34 4.44
CA MET A 464 -6.76 -31.59 5.69
C MET A 464 -6.43 -30.12 5.47
N LEU A 465 -6.93 -29.23 6.33
CA LEU A 465 -6.65 -27.79 6.25
C LEU A 465 -5.15 -27.49 6.27
N ALA A 466 -4.38 -28.23 7.07
CA ALA A 466 -2.93 -28.11 7.14
C ALA A 466 -2.24 -28.22 5.77
N GLU A 467 -2.75 -29.08 4.89
CA GLU A 467 -2.21 -29.33 3.54
C GLU A 467 -2.58 -28.24 2.54
N CYS A 468 -3.62 -27.46 2.84
CA CYS A 468 -4.09 -26.39 1.97
C CYS A 468 -3.29 -25.09 2.12
N PHE A 469 -2.53 -24.93 3.20
CA PHE A 469 -1.69 -23.74 3.37
C PHE A 469 -0.51 -23.73 2.40
N PRO A 470 -0.10 -22.56 1.89
CA PRO A 470 1.07 -22.45 1.04
C PRO A 470 2.31 -22.97 1.79
N ALA A 471 2.95 -23.97 1.18
CA ALA A 471 4.16 -24.57 1.70
C ALA A 471 5.25 -23.51 1.88
N ILE A 472 5.78 -23.40 3.10
CA ILE A 472 6.90 -22.52 3.39
C ILE A 472 8.11 -23.12 2.69
N LYS A 473 8.54 -22.51 1.59
CA LYS A 473 9.82 -22.86 0.94
C LYS A 473 10.95 -22.39 1.87
N LEU A 474 11.35 -23.24 2.81
CA LEU A 474 12.59 -23.04 3.55
C LEU A 474 13.72 -23.05 2.52
N ALA A 475 14.50 -21.97 2.47
CA ALA A 475 15.65 -21.89 1.58
C ALA A 475 16.53 -23.11 1.85
N ARG A 476 16.63 -24.03 0.88
CA ARG A 476 17.57 -25.16 0.97
C ARG A 476 18.94 -24.53 1.14
N GLY A 477 19.54 -24.71 2.33
CA GLY A 477 20.90 -24.27 2.57
C GLY A 477 21.75 -24.81 1.42
N LYS A 478 22.40 -23.92 0.68
CA LYS A 478 23.45 -24.31 -0.26
C LYS A 478 24.55 -24.95 0.60
N GLY A 479 24.42 -26.24 0.85
CA GLY A 479 25.50 -27.04 1.41
C GLY A 479 26.66 -26.89 0.44
N LYS A 480 27.65 -26.07 0.82
CA LYS A 480 28.97 -26.16 0.22
C LYS A 480 29.43 -27.57 0.56
N GLY A 481 29.37 -28.46 -0.43
CA GLY A 481 30.01 -29.76 -0.36
C GLY A 481 31.46 -29.54 0.07
N ARG A 482 31.85 -30.23 1.15
CA ARG A 482 33.22 -30.30 1.61
C ARG A 482 34.05 -31.14 0.65
#